data_AF-A0A1V1TTM9-F1
#
_entry.id   AF-A0A1V1TTM9-F1
#
_cell.length_a   1.000
_cell.length_b   1.000
_cell.length_c   1.000
_cell.angle_alpha   90.00
_cell.angle_beta   90.00
_cell.angle_gamma   90.00
#
_symmetry.space_group_name_H-M   'P 1'
#
loop_
_entity.id
_entity.type
_entity.pdbx_description
1 polymer ?
#
loop_
_entity_poly.entity_id
_entity_poly.type
_entity_poly.pdbx_seq_one_letter_code
_entity_poly.pdbx_strand_id
1 'polypeptide(L)'
;MAEEKSQILNGLPDFAERRPVMLHLHNSYDLLVWFWATMLADGLPVPSPPLSSDPHQRKSHLEGLSKLIDSPICIARTIDASSLRESGSFMVHTVESLAEIATRPS
;
A
#
# COMPACT_ATOMS: atom_id res chain seq x y z
N MET A 1 4.26 -17.29 -0.78
CA MET A 1 3.45 -16.15 -1.25
C MET A 1 3.35 -15.00 -0.25
N ALA A 2 2.53 -15.06 0.81
CA ALA A 2 2.45 -13.95 1.78
C ALA A 2 3.77 -13.75 2.55
N GLU A 3 4.44 -14.83 2.92
CA GLU A 3 5.78 -14.79 3.53
C GLU A 3 6.82 -14.11 2.62
N GLU A 4 6.91 -14.51 1.35
CA GLU A 4 7.79 -13.83 0.37
C GLU A 4 7.47 -12.34 0.24
N LYS A 5 6.17 -11.96 0.20
CA LYS A 5 5.78 -10.54 0.16
C LYS A 5 6.14 -9.80 1.45
N SER A 6 6.10 -10.46 2.61
CA SER A 6 6.53 -9.86 3.88
C SER A 6 8.03 -9.52 3.86
N GLN A 7 8.86 -10.36 3.24
CA GLN A 7 10.29 -10.09 3.06
C GLN A 7 10.52 -8.86 2.17
N ILE A 8 9.69 -8.67 1.14
CA ILE A 8 9.75 -7.48 0.30
C ILE A 8 9.40 -6.23 1.12
N LEU A 9 8.37 -6.28 1.97
CA LEU A 9 8.00 -5.17 2.84
C LEU A 9 9.12 -4.80 3.80
N ASN A 10 9.75 -5.78 4.45
CA ASN A 10 10.89 -5.57 5.33
C ASN A 10 12.11 -4.95 4.63
N GLY A 11 12.22 -5.13 3.31
CA GLY A 11 13.26 -4.51 2.49
C GLY A 11 12.96 -3.09 2.02
N LEU A 12 11.75 -2.57 2.24
CA LEU A 12 11.41 -1.19 1.88
C LEU A 12 12.01 -0.21 2.90
N PRO A 13 12.69 0.86 2.45
CA PRO A 13 13.36 1.80 3.35
C PRO A 13 12.38 2.53 4.29
N ASP A 14 11.14 2.71 3.84
CA ASP A 14 10.11 3.44 4.57
C ASP A 14 9.17 2.53 5.37
N PHE A 15 9.43 1.22 5.37
CA PHE A 15 8.64 0.26 6.15
C PHE A 15 9.17 0.18 7.58
N ALA A 16 8.24 0.14 8.52
CA ALA A 16 8.56 -0.02 9.93
C ALA A 16 7.48 -0.84 10.64
N GLU A 17 7.91 -1.65 11.61
CA GLU A 17 7.01 -2.44 12.44
C GLU A 17 5.98 -1.56 13.15
N ARG A 18 4.79 -2.14 13.39
CA ARG A 18 3.65 -1.53 14.09
C ARG A 18 3.17 -0.23 13.44
N ARG A 19 3.56 0.05 12.19
CA ARG A 19 3.07 1.19 11.41
C ARG A 19 1.97 0.76 10.45
N PRO A 20 0.99 1.65 10.17
CA PRO A 20 -0.03 1.40 9.17
C PRO A 20 0.54 1.21 7.78
N VAL A 21 0.02 0.25 7.04
CA VAL A 21 0.24 0.05 5.60
C VAL A 21 -1.11 0.05 4.91
N MET A 22 -1.36 1.08 4.10
CA MET A 22 -2.62 1.20 3.37
C MET A 22 -2.63 0.22 2.19
N LEU A 23 -3.72 -0.53 2.05
CA LEU A 23 -3.93 -1.49 0.96
C LEU A 23 -5.07 -0.99 0.07
N HIS A 24 -4.72 -0.42 -1.07
CA HIS A 24 -5.66 0.03 -2.09
C HIS A 24 -5.71 -0.98 -3.23
N LEU A 25 -6.38 -2.11 -2.98
CA LEU A 25 -6.44 -3.26 -3.88
C LEU A 25 -7.88 -3.68 -4.09
N HIS A 26 -8.36 -3.57 -5.33
CA HIS A 26 -9.73 -3.93 -5.71
C HIS A 26 -9.93 -5.43 -5.89
N ASN A 27 -8.86 -6.17 -6.18
CA ASN A 27 -8.90 -7.62 -6.31
C ASN A 27 -8.77 -8.26 -4.91
N SER A 28 -9.76 -9.08 -4.54
CA SER A 28 -9.82 -9.72 -3.23
C SER A 28 -8.63 -10.64 -2.94
N TYR A 29 -8.07 -11.28 -3.97
CA TYR A 29 -6.91 -12.15 -3.81
C TYR A 29 -5.66 -11.33 -3.46
N ASP A 30 -5.36 -10.27 -4.22
CA ASP A 30 -4.25 -9.39 -3.90
C ASP A 30 -4.39 -8.78 -2.52
N LEU A 31 -5.60 -8.31 -2.19
CA LEU A 31 -5.89 -7.72 -0.89
C LEU A 31 -5.56 -8.70 0.24
N LEU A 32 -6.02 -9.95 0.15
CA LEU A 32 -5.75 -10.96 1.17
C LEU A 32 -4.25 -11.31 1.26
N VAL A 33 -3.56 -11.46 0.11
CA VAL A 33 -2.13 -11.76 0.10
C VAL A 33 -1.34 -10.64 0.77
N TRP A 34 -1.60 -9.38 0.42
CA TRP A 34 -0.89 -8.22 0.99
C TRP A 34 -1.31 -7.92 2.43
N PHE A 35 -2.55 -8.21 2.82
CA PHE A 35 -3.00 -8.14 4.20
C PHE A 35 -2.17 -9.06 5.09
N TRP A 36 -2.04 -10.34 4.72
CA TRP A 36 -1.25 -11.30 5.48
C TRP A 36 0.24 -11.03 5.40
N ALA A 37 0.75 -10.60 4.25
CA ALA A 37 2.15 -10.19 4.11
C ALA A 37 2.50 -9.04 5.06
N THR A 38 1.62 -8.07 5.19
CA THR A 38 1.78 -6.93 6.12
C THR A 38 1.81 -7.41 7.57
N MET A 39 0.88 -8.29 7.96
CA MET A 39 0.84 -8.87 9.31
C MET A 39 2.11 -9.68 9.63
N LEU A 40 2.62 -10.45 8.66
CA LEU A 40 3.86 -11.24 8.82
C LEU A 40 5.12 -10.37 8.92
N ALA A 41 5.08 -9.16 8.37
CA ALA A 41 6.15 -8.16 8.50
C ALA A 41 6.00 -7.29 9.77
N ASP A 42 5.12 -7.68 10.71
CA ASP A 42 4.76 -6.89 11.89
C ASP A 42 4.17 -5.50 11.58
N GLY A 43 3.65 -5.28 10.38
CA GLY A 43 2.91 -4.07 9.99
C GLY A 43 1.43 -4.14 10.35
N LEU A 44 0.74 -2.99 10.28
CA LEU A 44 -0.71 -2.88 10.52
C LEU A 44 -1.45 -2.68 9.18
N PRO A 45 -2.09 -3.71 8.60
CA PRO A 45 -2.78 -3.55 7.33
C PRO A 45 -4.04 -2.68 7.48
N VAL A 46 -4.18 -1.70 6.59
CA VAL A 46 -5.34 -0.81 6.51
C VAL A 46 -5.95 -0.92 5.11
N PRO A 47 -6.92 -1.82 4.90
CA PRO A 47 -7.69 -1.86 3.66
C PRO A 47 -8.41 -0.53 3.45
N SER A 48 -8.17 0.11 2.31
CA SER A 48 -8.84 1.36 1.99
C SER A 48 -10.22 1.10 1.37
N PRO A 49 -11.23 1.93 1.65
CA PRO A 49 -12.46 1.91 0.88
C PRO A 49 -12.21 2.35 -0.58
N PRO A 50 -13.13 2.05 -1.51
CA PRO A 50 -13.10 2.59 -2.86
C PRO A 50 -13.02 4.12 -2.84
N LEU A 51 -12.23 4.69 -3.74
CA LEU A 51 -12.11 6.15 -3.86
C LEU A 51 -13.32 6.73 -4.59
N SER A 52 -13.66 7.97 -4.23
CA SER A 52 -14.67 8.74 -4.97
C SER A 52 -14.21 8.96 -6.42
N SER A 53 -15.17 8.97 -7.35
CA SER A 53 -14.94 9.39 -8.73
C SER A 53 -14.75 10.90 -8.86
N ASP A 54 -15.19 11.69 -7.86
CA ASP A 54 -14.96 13.13 -7.81
C ASP A 54 -13.52 13.43 -7.36
N PRO A 55 -12.71 14.16 -8.16
CA PRO A 55 -11.31 14.42 -7.85
C PRO A 55 -11.08 15.20 -6.56
N HIS A 56 -11.96 16.16 -6.23
CA HIS A 56 -11.82 16.99 -5.03
C HIS A 56 -12.12 16.18 -3.77
N GLN A 57 -13.22 15.41 -3.79
CA GLN A 57 -13.60 14.51 -2.70
C GLN A 57 -12.56 13.41 -2.51
N ARG A 58 -12.04 12.82 -3.60
CA ARG A 58 -10.97 11.83 -3.55
C ARG A 58 -9.72 12.39 -2.88
N LYS A 59 -9.25 13.56 -3.31
CA LYS A 59 -8.08 14.21 -2.72
C LYS A 59 -8.29 14.50 -1.23
N SER A 60 -9.41 15.11 -0.86
CA SER A 60 -9.73 15.42 0.53
C SER A 60 -9.81 14.17 1.41
N HIS A 61 -10.36 13.07 0.88
CA HIS A 61 -10.44 11.80 1.59
C HIS A 61 -9.04 11.20 1.83
N LEU A 62 -8.19 11.18 0.80
CA LEU A 62 -6.82 10.69 0.87
C LEU A 62 -5.96 11.50 1.85
N GLU A 63 -6.09 12.83 1.84
CA GLU A 63 -5.41 13.72 2.79
C GLU A 63 -5.89 13.54 4.23
N GLY A 64 -7.20 13.31 4.44
CA GLY A 64 -7.74 13.01 5.76
C GLY A 64 -7.23 11.67 6.29
N LEU A 65 -7.20 10.66 5.42
CA LEU A 65 -6.74 9.32 5.76
C LEU A 65 -5.24 9.30 6.08
N SER A 66 -4.40 9.99 5.29
CA SER A 66 -2.96 10.04 5.55
C SER A 66 -2.62 10.71 6.87
N LYS A 67 -3.35 11.77 7.26
CA LYS A 67 -3.23 12.41 8.58
C LYS A 67 -3.66 11.48 9.70
N LEU A 68 -4.74 10.73 9.50
CA LEU A 68 -5.28 9.81 10.51
C LEU A 68 -4.28 8.68 10.84
N ILE A 69 -3.55 8.21 9.82
CA ILE A 69 -2.65 7.05 9.94
C ILE A 69 -1.16 7.42 9.87
N ASP A 70 -0.85 8.71 10.00
CA ASP A 70 0.50 9.28 10.13
C ASP A 70 1.46 8.85 9.01
N SER A 71 1.03 9.11 7.76
CA SER A 71 1.79 8.90 6.51
C SER A 71 2.27 7.46 6.28
N PRO A 72 1.41 6.58 5.77
CA PRO A 72 1.75 5.18 5.57
C PRO A 72 2.32 4.95 4.18
N ILE A 73 3.05 3.84 4.05
CA ILE A 73 3.18 3.14 2.79
C ILE A 73 1.77 2.84 2.25
N CYS A 74 1.57 3.01 0.95
CA CYS A 74 0.37 2.57 0.25
C CYS A 74 0.74 1.54 -0.82
N ILE A 75 0.11 0.37 -0.75
CA ILE A 75 0.25 -0.68 -1.75
C ILE A 75 -0.98 -0.64 -2.65
N ALA A 76 -0.75 -0.47 -3.95
CA ALA A 76 -1.80 -0.37 -4.95
C ALA A 76 -1.42 -1.13 -6.24
N ARG A 77 -2.34 -1.19 -7.19
CA ARG A 77 -2.03 -1.58 -8.57
C ARG A 77 -1.55 -0.35 -9.36
N THR A 78 -0.71 -0.56 -10.38
CA THR A 78 -0.21 0.53 -11.24
C THR A 78 -1.31 1.43 -11.82
N ILE A 79 -2.48 0.85 -12.13
CA ILE A 79 -3.63 1.59 -12.68
C ILE A 79 -4.17 2.67 -11.74
N ASP A 80 -4.08 2.46 -10.42
CA ASP A 80 -4.60 3.37 -9.40
C ASP A 80 -3.53 4.31 -8.85
N ALA A 81 -2.25 4.02 -9.13
CA ALA A 81 -1.10 4.68 -8.52
C ALA A 81 -1.02 6.18 -8.83
N SER A 82 -1.40 6.62 -10.03
CA SER A 82 -1.38 8.04 -10.40
C SER A 82 -2.31 8.86 -9.50
N SER A 83 -3.56 8.41 -9.33
CA SER A 83 -4.58 9.08 -8.53
C SER A 83 -4.20 9.16 -7.04
N LEU A 84 -3.50 8.15 -6.53
CA LEU A 84 -2.99 8.11 -5.17
C LEU A 84 -1.80 9.05 -4.99
N ARG A 85 -0.89 9.12 -5.97
CA ARG A 85 0.29 10.00 -5.94
C ARG A 85 -0.08 11.47 -6.08
N GLU A 86 -1.13 11.81 -6.84
CA GLU A 86 -1.65 13.18 -6.98
C GLU A 86 -2.02 13.81 -5.62
N SER A 87 -2.40 12.99 -4.63
CA SER A 87 -2.69 13.48 -3.28
C SER A 87 -1.45 13.94 -2.51
N GLY A 88 -0.24 13.53 -2.94
CA GLY A 88 1.02 13.78 -2.23
C GLY A 88 1.09 13.16 -0.82
N SER A 89 0.11 12.33 -0.46
CA SER A 89 -0.17 11.94 0.92
C SER A 89 0.37 10.55 1.28
N PHE A 90 0.87 9.80 0.29
CA PHE A 90 1.26 8.40 0.43
C PHE A 90 2.53 8.07 -0.33
N MET A 91 3.35 7.19 0.24
CA MET A 91 4.44 6.53 -0.49
C MET A 91 3.86 5.32 -1.22
N VAL A 92 3.54 5.52 -2.50
CA VAL A 92 2.80 4.53 -3.30
C VAL A 92 3.76 3.53 -3.95
N HIS A 93 3.69 2.28 -3.49
CA HIS A 93 4.32 1.12 -4.09
C HIS A 93 3.28 0.31 -4.87
N THR A 94 3.64 -0.11 -6.09
CA THR A 94 2.74 -0.92 -6.91
C THR A 94 3.04 -2.40 -6.73
N VAL A 95 2.02 -3.26 -6.76
CA VAL A 95 2.22 -4.73 -6.72
C VAL A 95 3.20 -5.17 -7.79
N GLU A 96 3.10 -4.58 -8.98
CA GLU A 96 3.97 -4.81 -10.12
C GLU A 96 5.43 -4.45 -9.78
N SER A 97 5.69 -3.24 -9.29
CA SER A 97 7.06 -2.82 -8.89
C SER A 97 7.64 -3.67 -7.76
N LEU A 98 6.81 -4.12 -6.83
CA LEU A 98 7.24 -4.95 -5.71
C LEU A 98 7.55 -6.39 -6.18
N ALA A 99 6.85 -6.89 -7.20
CA ALA A 99 7.16 -8.19 -7.80
C ALA A 99 8.54 -8.19 -8.48
N GLU A 100 8.95 -7.07 -9.12
CA GLU A 100 10.27 -6.95 -9.74
C GLU A 100 11.41 -7.05 -8.71
N ILE A 101 11.22 -6.50 -7.50
CA ILE A 101 12.20 -6.60 -6.41
C ILE A 101 12.47 -8.06 -6.04
N ALA A 102 11.43 -8.89 -5.99
CA ALA A 102 11.55 -10.32 -5.69
C ALA A 102 12.30 -11.11 -6.78
N THR A 103 12.38 -10.59 -8.00
CA THR A 103 13.03 -11.26 -9.13
C THR A 103 14.49 -10.89 -9.32
N ARG A 104 15.02 -9.90 -8.58
CA ARG A 104 16.44 -9.53 -8.65
C ARG A 104 17.27 -10.56 -7.87
N PRO A 105 18.23 -11.27 -8.50
CA PRO A 105 19.14 -12.14 -7.77
C PRO A 105 20.01 -11.30 -6.84
N SER A 106 20.05 -11.70 -5.58
CA SER A 106 20.93 -11.18 -4.52
C SER A 106 22.40 -11.47 -4.80
#